data_AF-A0A3E2CLS1-F1
#
_entry.id   AF-A0A3E2CLS1-F1
#
_cell.length_a   1.000
_cell.length_b   1.000
_cell.length_c   1.000
_cell.angle_alpha   90.00
_cell.angle_beta   90.00
_cell.angle_gamma   90.00
#
_symmetry.space_group_name_H-M   'P 1'
#
loop_
_entity.id
_entity.type
_entity.pdbx_description
1 polymer ?
#
loop_
_entity_poly.entity_id
_entity_poly.type
_entity_poly.pdbx_seq_one_letter_code
_entity_poly.pdbx_strand_id
1 'polypeptide(L)'
;ATDKDGKSTLNNLSVGLYKIVEKVPDGYGAYDFSSFYMTLPLIEQKTDNGKTTTVYEYNPVVKPKNIDLSSAIKKNVDKSHIFAGVKDKIYYTITAKVNKTKIDKDLTEKNLKDYAVFDDAPTSAFTEPNKGLDAAVQSVKFGTGSDSTLTKGENNDYTVTAKANSDNAEIATAGDTKGLAAGHTRILVKFTEAGLKKIASKLNNVAAGSEAPQVEVELAFDISKAFKDSTTDKTITNKSGFFPAHDEGTTAPNPIIPNVDGSKPTVKFGYLQVDKYNSEDESKKLSGAEFKIFTDKGKADLCTKSLKENTAVDAKDSPCKAASAFDETTVEGGKFSNPYKAEAGSTLYVVEVKAPEGFALSPVVKEITVKDTTTNDNPDTLKFPNIPLHGEKGGNKFWFNLPATGAAGVILFALAGMGLIAASVFLYMRNRKEEEQQQNA
;
A
#
# COMPACT_ATOMS: atom_id res chain seq x y z
N ALA A 1 -11.38 -14.18 -38.54
CA ALA A 1 -10.21 -13.91 -37.68
C ALA A 1 -9.27 -13.03 -38.50
N THR A 2 -8.60 -12.07 -37.87
CA THR A 2 -7.62 -11.22 -38.54
C THR A 2 -6.27 -11.93 -38.66
N ASP A 3 -5.50 -11.60 -39.69
CA ASP A 3 -4.12 -12.04 -39.84
C ASP A 3 -3.16 -11.18 -38.99
N LYS A 4 -1.85 -11.48 -39.08
CA LYS A 4 -0.78 -10.74 -38.39
C LYS A 4 -0.71 -9.25 -38.74
N ASP A 5 -1.31 -8.83 -39.85
CA ASP A 5 -1.36 -7.46 -40.32
C ASP A 5 -2.70 -6.78 -39.96
N GLY A 6 -3.54 -7.45 -39.17
CA GLY A 6 -4.85 -6.96 -38.71
C GLY A 6 -5.95 -7.04 -39.77
N LYS A 7 -5.77 -7.81 -40.85
CA LYS A 7 -6.73 -7.90 -41.96
C LYS A 7 -7.60 -9.14 -41.88
N SER A 8 -8.88 -8.99 -42.18
CA SER A 8 -9.81 -10.11 -42.39
C SER A 8 -10.61 -9.82 -43.66
N THR A 9 -10.66 -10.79 -44.58
CA THR A 9 -11.39 -10.66 -45.83
C THR A 9 -12.59 -11.59 -45.83
N LEU A 10 -13.77 -11.04 -46.13
CA LEU A 10 -14.99 -11.79 -46.39
C LEU A 10 -15.26 -11.75 -47.90
N ASN A 11 -15.22 -12.90 -48.55
CA ASN A 11 -15.40 -13.02 -50.00
C ASN A 11 -16.78 -13.59 -50.34
N ASN A 12 -17.19 -13.45 -51.61
CA ASN A 12 -18.41 -14.05 -52.16
C ASN A 12 -19.69 -13.63 -51.43
N LEU A 13 -19.74 -12.39 -50.95
CA LEU A 13 -20.92 -11.79 -50.38
C LEU A 13 -21.85 -11.29 -51.49
N SER A 14 -23.15 -11.56 -51.36
CA SER A 14 -24.17 -10.99 -52.24
C SER A 14 -24.32 -9.48 -52.05
N VAL A 15 -24.96 -8.80 -53.00
CA VAL A 15 -25.36 -7.39 -52.79
C VAL A 15 -26.37 -7.31 -51.65
N GLY A 16 -26.17 -6.40 -50.70
CA GLY A 16 -27.07 -6.28 -49.55
C GLY A 16 -26.56 -5.38 -48.42
N LEU A 17 -27.36 -5.30 -47.36
CA LEU A 17 -27.02 -4.64 -46.09
C LEU A 17 -26.48 -5.68 -45.10
N TYR A 18 -25.29 -5.43 -44.58
CA TYR A 18 -24.58 -6.29 -43.65
C TYR A 18 -24.44 -5.61 -42.30
N LYS A 19 -24.66 -6.38 -41.22
CA LYS A 19 -24.23 -6.00 -39.88
C LYS A 19 -22.88 -6.67 -39.61
N ILE A 20 -21.82 -5.88 -39.48
CA ILE A 20 -20.51 -6.36 -39.05
C ILE A 20 -20.46 -6.32 -37.54
N VAL A 21 -20.06 -7.42 -36.90
CA VAL A 21 -19.89 -7.53 -35.45
C VAL A 21 -18.45 -7.95 -35.17
N GLU A 22 -17.73 -7.17 -34.39
CA GLU A 22 -16.36 -7.49 -34.03
C GLU A 22 -16.33 -8.42 -32.82
N LYS A 23 -15.63 -9.56 -32.95
CA LYS A 23 -15.25 -10.39 -31.81
C LYS A 23 -13.83 -10.00 -31.40
N VAL A 24 -13.73 -9.18 -30.37
CA VAL A 24 -12.44 -8.67 -29.88
C VAL A 24 -11.60 -9.78 -29.24
N PRO A 25 -10.28 -9.77 -29.44
CA PRO A 25 -9.36 -10.61 -28.67
C PRO A 25 -9.42 -10.27 -27.19
N ASP A 26 -9.03 -11.22 -26.34
CA ASP A 26 -8.89 -10.98 -24.90
C ASP A 26 -7.91 -9.82 -24.64
N GLY A 27 -8.24 -8.95 -23.68
CA GLY A 27 -7.45 -7.75 -23.37
C GLY A 27 -7.85 -6.48 -24.14
N TYR A 28 -8.66 -6.60 -25.19
CA TYR A 28 -9.16 -5.47 -25.98
C TYR A 28 -10.65 -5.26 -25.76
N GLY A 29 -11.08 -4.01 -25.82
CA GLY A 29 -12.47 -3.63 -25.93
C GLY A 29 -12.79 -3.14 -27.33
N ALA A 30 -14.04 -3.36 -27.75
CA ALA A 30 -14.56 -2.63 -28.89
C ALA A 30 -14.76 -1.16 -28.46
N TYR A 31 -14.39 -0.21 -29.32
CA TYR A 31 -15.01 1.12 -29.25
C TYR A 31 -16.54 0.93 -29.37
N ASP A 32 -17.37 1.89 -28.94
CA ASP A 32 -18.86 1.82 -28.90
C ASP A 32 -19.58 1.26 -30.14
N PHE A 33 -18.87 1.02 -31.25
CA PHE A 33 -19.32 0.31 -32.44
C PHE A 33 -18.90 -1.17 -32.44
N SER A 34 -19.27 -1.93 -31.41
CA SER A 34 -19.16 -3.41 -31.42
C SER A 34 -19.88 -4.04 -32.62
N SER A 35 -20.77 -3.26 -33.25
CA SER A 35 -21.24 -3.52 -34.59
C SER A 35 -21.48 -2.24 -35.39
N PHE A 36 -21.38 -2.34 -36.71
CA PHE A 36 -21.82 -1.30 -37.64
C PHE A 36 -22.48 -1.93 -38.86
N TYR A 37 -23.28 -1.14 -39.56
CA TYR A 37 -23.93 -1.58 -40.79
C TYR A 37 -23.16 -1.06 -42.00
N MET A 38 -22.99 -1.90 -43.03
CA MET A 38 -22.49 -1.48 -44.34
C MET A 38 -23.36 -2.04 -45.44
N THR A 39 -23.42 -1.34 -46.57
CA THR A 39 -23.93 -1.91 -47.81
C THR A 39 -22.78 -2.51 -48.61
N LEU A 40 -23.06 -3.57 -49.35
CA LEU A 40 -22.21 -4.06 -50.44
C LEU A 40 -23.04 -3.96 -51.74
N PRO A 41 -22.62 -3.16 -52.74
CA PRO A 41 -21.45 -2.27 -52.72
C PRO A 41 -21.57 -1.11 -51.71
N LEU A 42 -20.45 -0.56 -51.29
CA LEU A 42 -20.41 0.72 -50.59
C LEU A 42 -20.64 1.82 -51.62
N ILE A 43 -21.64 2.67 -51.39
CA ILE A 43 -22.04 3.72 -52.32
C ILE A 43 -21.38 5.04 -51.90
N GLU A 44 -20.56 5.61 -52.76
CA GLU A 44 -19.87 6.88 -52.53
C GLU A 44 -20.22 7.90 -53.63
N GLN A 45 -20.21 9.19 -53.28
CA GLN A 45 -20.30 10.27 -54.25
C GLN A 45 -18.89 10.86 -54.45
N LYS A 46 -18.38 10.84 -55.68
CA LYS A 46 -17.12 11.49 -56.04
C LYS A 46 -17.37 12.70 -56.93
N THR A 47 -16.80 13.84 -56.55
CA THR A 47 -16.80 15.05 -57.37
C THR A 47 -15.41 15.27 -57.93
N ASP A 48 -15.29 15.22 -59.25
CA ASP A 48 -14.08 15.59 -59.99
C ASP A 48 -14.43 16.70 -60.98
N ASN A 49 -13.64 17.77 -61.00
CA ASN A 49 -13.83 18.94 -61.87
C ASN A 49 -15.28 19.49 -61.89
N GLY A 50 -15.95 19.51 -60.73
CA GLY A 50 -17.31 20.03 -60.60
C GLY A 50 -18.43 19.08 -61.05
N LYS A 51 -18.11 17.85 -61.48
CA LYS A 51 -19.10 16.82 -61.81
C LYS A 51 -19.14 15.76 -60.71
N THR A 52 -20.30 15.62 -60.07
CA THR A 52 -20.55 14.55 -59.09
C THR A 52 -20.97 13.27 -59.81
N THR A 53 -20.38 12.14 -59.43
CA THR A 53 -20.72 10.80 -59.93
C THR A 53 -20.85 9.82 -58.76
N THR A 54 -21.83 8.93 -58.86
CA THR A 54 -22.01 7.82 -57.91
C THR A 54 -21.01 6.71 -58.25
N VAL A 55 -20.22 6.28 -57.28
CA VAL A 55 -19.30 5.15 -57.37
C VAL A 55 -19.80 4.03 -56.49
N TYR A 56 -19.76 2.81 -57.03
CA TYR A 56 -20.14 1.59 -56.34
C TYR A 56 -18.88 0.76 -56.08
N GLU A 57 -18.40 0.75 -54.82
CA GLU A 57 -17.23 -0.01 -54.41
C GLU A 57 -17.65 -1.42 -53.94
N TYR A 58 -17.24 -2.45 -54.69
CA TYR A 58 -17.58 -3.85 -54.42
C TYR A 58 -16.54 -4.58 -53.56
N ASN A 59 -15.40 -3.96 -53.29
CA ASN A 59 -14.36 -4.44 -52.38
C ASN A 59 -14.04 -3.39 -51.31
N PRO A 60 -15.03 -2.90 -50.53
CA PRO A 60 -14.80 -1.84 -49.57
C PRO A 60 -13.86 -2.31 -48.45
N VAL A 61 -12.92 -1.44 -48.07
CA VAL A 61 -12.04 -1.67 -46.92
C VAL A 61 -12.55 -0.85 -45.74
N VAL A 62 -12.94 -1.54 -44.68
CA VAL A 62 -13.33 -0.93 -43.40
C VAL A 62 -12.24 -1.13 -42.36
N LYS A 63 -12.06 -0.13 -41.49
CA LYS A 63 -11.04 -0.11 -40.45
C LYS A 63 -11.71 0.12 -39.09
N PRO A 64 -12.36 -0.91 -38.52
CA PRO A 64 -12.86 -0.83 -37.14
C PRO A 64 -11.69 -0.54 -36.19
N LYS A 65 -11.96 0.20 -35.11
CA LYS A 65 -10.96 0.59 -34.11
C LYS A 65 -11.25 -0.13 -32.80
N ASN A 66 -10.24 -0.81 -32.28
CA ASN A 66 -10.24 -1.36 -30.93
C ASN A 66 -9.60 -0.39 -29.94
N ILE A 67 -10.08 -0.43 -28.69
CA ILE A 67 -9.43 0.24 -27.57
C ILE A 67 -8.64 -0.83 -26.81
N ASP A 68 -7.34 -0.58 -26.64
CA ASP A 68 -6.55 -1.36 -25.68
C ASP A 68 -7.04 -1.07 -24.26
N LEU A 69 -7.62 -2.08 -23.63
CA LEU A 69 -8.15 -1.99 -22.27
C LEU A 69 -7.16 -2.54 -21.23
N SER A 70 -5.99 -3.02 -21.62
CA SER A 70 -5.01 -3.55 -20.66
C SER A 70 -4.49 -2.47 -19.70
N SER A 71 -4.47 -1.22 -20.15
CA SER A 71 -4.11 -0.03 -19.35
C SER A 71 -5.31 0.63 -18.66
N ALA A 72 -6.53 0.13 -18.91
CA ALA A 72 -7.75 0.66 -18.34
C ALA A 72 -7.91 0.30 -16.86
N ILE A 73 -7.13 -0.67 -16.36
CA ILE A 73 -7.09 -1.01 -14.94
C ILE A 73 -5.65 -0.98 -14.43
N LYS A 74 -5.48 -0.44 -13.22
CA LYS A 74 -4.22 -0.45 -12.47
C LYS A 74 -4.46 -0.96 -11.07
N LYS A 75 -3.40 -1.46 -10.45
CA LYS A 75 -3.37 -1.86 -9.04
C LYS A 75 -2.02 -1.56 -8.45
N ASN A 76 -2.03 -0.90 -7.30
CA ASN A 76 -0.82 -0.54 -6.57
C ASN A 76 -0.91 -1.03 -5.13
N VAL A 77 0.24 -1.34 -4.53
CA VAL A 77 0.35 -1.44 -3.08
C VAL A 77 0.26 -0.03 -2.52
N ASP A 78 -0.67 0.22 -1.60
CA ASP A 78 -0.80 1.52 -0.97
C ASP A 78 0.23 1.67 0.17
N LYS A 79 1.29 2.42 -0.12
CA LYS A 79 2.41 2.69 0.80
C LYS A 79 2.13 3.81 1.80
N SER A 80 0.95 4.43 1.77
CA SER A 80 0.56 5.42 2.79
C SER A 80 0.25 4.77 4.15
N HIS A 81 -0.07 3.47 4.15
CA HIS A 81 -0.31 2.67 5.33
C HIS A 81 0.98 2.03 5.87
N ILE A 82 1.01 1.73 7.17
CA ILE A 82 2.14 1.07 7.81
C ILE A 82 2.19 -0.39 7.32
N PHE A 83 3.33 -0.78 6.76
CA PHE A 83 3.59 -2.14 6.34
C PHE A 83 5.09 -2.45 6.48
N ALA A 84 5.47 -3.10 7.57
CA ALA A 84 6.85 -3.51 7.84
C ALA A 84 7.06 -5.03 7.67
N GLY A 85 6.00 -5.84 7.70
CA GLY A 85 6.11 -7.27 7.50
C GLY A 85 4.80 -8.02 7.69
N VAL A 86 4.91 -9.33 7.89
CA VAL A 86 3.73 -10.22 7.83
C VAL A 86 2.70 -10.06 8.95
N LYS A 87 3.02 -9.31 10.01
CA LYS A 87 2.04 -8.98 11.06
C LYS A 87 1.14 -7.79 10.69
N ASP A 88 1.53 -7.00 9.69
CA ASP A 88 0.74 -5.87 9.22
C ASP A 88 -0.26 -6.30 8.13
N LYS A 89 -1.27 -5.45 7.90
CA LYS A 89 -2.18 -5.57 6.75
C LYS A 89 -1.49 -5.07 5.48
N ILE A 90 -1.77 -5.71 4.35
CA ILE A 90 -1.38 -5.17 3.04
C ILE A 90 -2.57 -4.39 2.48
N TYR A 91 -2.30 -3.14 2.08
CA TYR A 91 -3.29 -2.29 1.45
C TYR A 91 -3.04 -2.22 -0.07
N TYR A 92 -4.12 -2.28 -0.85
CA TYR A 92 -4.08 -2.10 -2.29
C TYR A 92 -5.11 -1.07 -2.72
N THR A 93 -4.79 -0.36 -3.82
CA THR A 93 -5.74 0.47 -4.54
C THR A 93 -5.85 -0.04 -5.96
N ILE A 94 -7.07 -0.35 -6.41
CA ILE A 94 -7.38 -0.64 -7.81
C ILE A 94 -8.01 0.61 -8.41
N THR A 95 -7.52 1.06 -9.57
CA THR A 95 -8.21 2.08 -10.37
C THR A 95 -8.64 1.49 -11.71
N ALA A 96 -9.88 1.72 -12.12
CA ALA A 96 -10.44 1.17 -13.36
C ALA A 96 -11.25 2.21 -14.13
N LYS A 97 -10.96 2.34 -15.43
CA LYS A 97 -11.71 3.17 -16.38
C LYS A 97 -12.97 2.44 -16.82
N VAL A 98 -14.03 3.22 -17.05
CA VAL A 98 -15.22 2.74 -17.76
C VAL A 98 -14.95 2.79 -19.25
N ASN A 99 -15.19 1.70 -19.97
CA ASN A 99 -14.94 1.57 -21.42
C ASN A 99 -16.05 2.21 -22.29
N LYS A 100 -16.83 3.14 -21.73
CA LYS A 100 -17.95 3.83 -22.38
C LYS A 100 -17.83 5.31 -22.09
N THR A 101 -18.13 6.14 -23.08
CA THR A 101 -18.12 7.61 -22.95
C THR A 101 -19.37 8.19 -23.61
N LYS A 102 -19.83 9.35 -23.14
CA LYS A 102 -20.90 10.08 -23.83
C LYS A 102 -20.39 10.51 -25.21
N ILE A 103 -21.17 10.19 -26.25
CA ILE A 103 -20.95 10.66 -27.62
C ILE A 103 -22.09 11.62 -27.99
N ASP A 104 -23.21 11.08 -28.47
CA ASP A 104 -24.36 11.88 -28.93
C ASP A 104 -25.54 11.91 -27.94
N LYS A 105 -25.72 10.81 -27.21
CA LYS A 105 -26.78 10.66 -26.21
C LYS A 105 -26.18 10.41 -24.85
N ASP A 106 -26.90 10.86 -23.83
CA ASP A 106 -26.57 10.56 -22.45
C ASP A 106 -26.56 9.04 -22.24
N LEU A 107 -25.48 8.56 -21.63
CA LEU A 107 -25.37 7.21 -21.12
C LEU A 107 -26.42 7.00 -20.02
N THR A 108 -26.92 5.78 -19.97
CA THR A 108 -27.77 5.27 -18.88
C THR A 108 -27.15 4.01 -18.32
N GLU A 109 -27.69 3.48 -17.24
CA GLU A 109 -27.32 2.18 -16.68
C GLU A 109 -27.37 1.05 -17.71
N LYS A 110 -28.25 1.17 -18.72
CA LYS A 110 -28.39 0.18 -19.80
C LYS A 110 -27.20 0.14 -20.73
N ASN A 111 -26.42 1.23 -20.82
CA ASN A 111 -25.18 1.26 -21.60
C ASN A 111 -23.99 0.69 -20.82
N LEU A 112 -24.14 0.55 -19.50
CA LEU A 112 -23.08 0.16 -18.57
C LEU A 112 -23.31 -1.22 -17.96
N LYS A 113 -24.10 -2.08 -18.62
CA LYS A 113 -24.47 -3.38 -18.10
C LYS A 113 -23.24 -4.22 -17.79
N ASP A 114 -23.30 -4.95 -16.68
CA ASP A 114 -22.29 -5.88 -16.16
C ASP A 114 -20.90 -5.27 -15.88
N TYR A 115 -20.75 -3.95 -15.94
CA TYR A 115 -19.53 -3.30 -15.48
C TYR A 115 -19.28 -3.64 -14.02
N ALA A 116 -18.08 -4.15 -13.74
CA ALA A 116 -17.67 -4.56 -12.40
C ALA A 116 -16.15 -4.57 -12.31
N VAL A 117 -15.60 -4.31 -11.12
CA VAL A 117 -14.16 -4.31 -10.85
C VAL A 117 -13.85 -5.42 -9.86
N PHE A 118 -12.73 -6.10 -10.02
CA PHE A 118 -12.37 -7.19 -9.10
C PHE A 118 -10.89 -7.27 -8.77
N ASP A 119 -10.64 -7.87 -7.62
CA ASP A 119 -9.35 -8.33 -7.14
C ASP A 119 -9.31 -9.86 -7.24
N ASP A 120 -8.29 -10.41 -7.90
CA ASP A 120 -8.01 -11.85 -7.91
C ASP A 120 -6.85 -12.10 -6.95
N ALA A 121 -7.21 -12.35 -5.70
CA ALA A 121 -6.31 -12.51 -4.58
C ALA A 121 -5.76 -13.95 -4.51
N PRO A 122 -4.45 -14.19 -4.34
CA PRO A 122 -3.93 -15.53 -4.11
C PRO A 122 -4.52 -16.12 -2.82
N THR A 123 -5.28 -17.21 -2.94
CA THR A 123 -6.10 -17.76 -1.85
C THR A 123 -5.24 -18.14 -0.64
N SER A 124 -4.04 -18.70 -0.86
CA SER A 124 -3.15 -19.12 0.21
C SER A 124 -2.45 -17.97 0.95
N ALA A 125 -2.36 -16.78 0.34
CA ALA A 125 -1.59 -15.66 0.87
C ALA A 125 -2.36 -14.84 1.91
N PHE A 126 -3.69 -14.84 1.84
CA PHE A 126 -4.54 -14.01 2.68
C PHE A 126 -5.48 -14.85 3.53
N THR A 127 -5.76 -14.41 4.76
CA THR A 127 -6.78 -15.05 5.59
C THR A 127 -8.13 -14.50 5.18
N GLU A 128 -9.18 -15.31 5.29
CA GLU A 128 -10.49 -14.74 5.55
C GLU A 128 -10.39 -13.88 6.81
N PRO A 129 -10.67 -12.56 6.76
CA PRO A 129 -11.08 -11.85 7.95
C PRO A 129 -12.18 -12.69 8.61
N ASN A 130 -12.47 -12.51 9.89
CA ASN A 130 -13.56 -13.20 10.60
C ASN A 130 -14.99 -13.00 9.98
N LYS A 131 -15.09 -12.53 8.73
CA LYS A 131 -16.26 -12.22 7.89
C LYS A 131 -16.09 -12.60 6.39
N GLY A 132 -15.05 -13.32 5.96
CA GLY A 132 -14.80 -13.64 4.54
C GLY A 132 -14.03 -12.55 3.77
N LEU A 133 -13.43 -12.92 2.61
CA LEU A 133 -12.56 -12.01 1.83
C LEU A 133 -13.27 -10.78 1.24
N ASP A 134 -14.60 -10.79 1.15
CA ASP A 134 -15.38 -9.65 0.66
C ASP A 134 -15.32 -8.45 1.63
N ALA A 135 -14.97 -8.68 2.89
CA ALA A 135 -14.69 -7.65 3.88
C ALA A 135 -13.36 -6.90 3.63
N ALA A 136 -12.53 -7.36 2.68
CA ALA A 136 -11.30 -6.67 2.30
C ALA A 136 -11.57 -5.31 1.65
N VAL A 137 -12.70 -5.13 0.95
CA VAL A 137 -13.10 -3.86 0.33
C VAL A 137 -13.42 -2.83 1.41
N GLN A 138 -12.58 -1.80 1.53
CA GLN A 138 -12.72 -0.72 2.51
C GLN A 138 -13.59 0.41 1.99
N SER A 139 -13.38 0.80 0.72
CA SER A 139 -14.15 1.85 0.08
C SER A 139 -14.19 1.65 -1.44
N VAL A 140 -15.23 2.21 -2.06
CA VAL A 140 -15.37 2.29 -3.53
C VAL A 140 -15.79 3.71 -3.87
N LYS A 141 -15.08 4.33 -4.81
CA LYS A 141 -15.35 5.69 -5.28
C LYS A 141 -15.43 5.73 -6.80
N PHE A 142 -16.10 6.75 -7.34
CA PHE A 142 -16.09 7.07 -8.76
C PHE A 142 -15.76 8.56 -8.97
N GLY A 143 -14.56 8.81 -9.51
CA GLY A 143 -13.98 10.14 -9.63
C GLY A 143 -13.51 10.71 -8.29
N THR A 144 -13.32 12.03 -8.24
CA THR A 144 -12.88 12.78 -7.07
C THR A 144 -14.00 13.69 -6.54
N GLY A 145 -13.88 14.18 -5.30
CA GLY A 145 -14.82 15.13 -4.70
C GLY A 145 -15.77 14.50 -3.67
N SER A 146 -16.60 15.33 -3.05
CA SER A 146 -17.47 14.93 -1.93
C SER A 146 -18.59 13.96 -2.33
N ASP A 147 -18.92 13.87 -3.62
CA ASP A 147 -19.93 12.95 -4.17
C ASP A 147 -19.31 11.71 -4.84
N SER A 148 -17.99 11.49 -4.66
CA SER A 148 -17.27 10.36 -5.28
C SER A 148 -17.58 9.01 -4.64
N THR A 149 -17.89 8.98 -3.34
CA THR A 149 -18.12 7.75 -2.59
C THR A 149 -19.37 7.01 -3.08
N LEU A 150 -19.23 5.71 -3.31
CA LEU A 150 -20.32 4.79 -3.55
C LEU A 150 -20.61 3.97 -2.28
N THR A 151 -21.86 3.54 -2.12
CA THR A 151 -22.32 2.83 -0.92
C THR A 151 -22.57 1.35 -1.19
N LYS A 152 -22.08 0.46 -0.32
CA LYS A 152 -22.30 -1.01 -0.38
C LYS A 152 -23.75 -1.36 -0.02
N GLY A 153 -24.37 -2.30 -0.73
CA GLY A 153 -25.68 -2.89 -0.43
C GLY A 153 -26.47 -3.25 -1.69
N GLU A 154 -27.35 -4.25 -1.59
CA GLU A 154 -28.15 -4.75 -2.74
C GLU A 154 -29.02 -3.66 -3.39
N ASN A 155 -29.53 -2.73 -2.59
CA ASN A 155 -30.33 -1.59 -3.03
C ASN A 155 -29.52 -0.27 -3.07
N ASN A 156 -28.21 -0.34 -2.84
CA ASN A 156 -27.30 0.81 -2.89
C ASN A 156 -26.49 0.77 -4.19
N ASP A 157 -25.26 1.28 -4.23
CA ASP A 157 -24.51 1.49 -5.47
C ASP A 157 -23.76 0.25 -5.96
N TYR A 158 -23.32 -0.61 -5.04
CA TYR A 158 -22.59 -1.83 -5.38
C TYR A 158 -22.78 -2.92 -4.33
N THR A 159 -22.54 -4.17 -4.74
CA THR A 159 -22.36 -5.30 -3.84
C THR A 159 -20.92 -5.82 -3.92
N VAL A 160 -20.52 -6.58 -2.90
CA VAL A 160 -19.21 -7.27 -2.89
C VAL A 160 -19.45 -8.74 -2.63
N THR A 161 -18.84 -9.59 -3.46
CA THR A 161 -18.82 -11.04 -3.25
C THR A 161 -17.40 -11.55 -3.31
N ALA A 162 -17.10 -12.62 -2.58
CA ALA A 162 -15.84 -13.34 -2.66
C ALA A 162 -16.10 -14.78 -3.12
N LYS A 163 -15.40 -15.23 -4.16
CA LYS A 163 -15.56 -16.58 -4.70
C LYS A 163 -14.21 -17.19 -5.05
N ALA A 164 -13.85 -18.23 -4.32
CA ALA A 164 -12.63 -19.01 -4.56
C ALA A 164 -12.78 -19.87 -5.82
N ASN A 165 -11.71 -19.97 -6.61
CA ASN A 165 -11.59 -21.04 -7.59
C ASN A 165 -11.00 -22.28 -6.92
N SER A 166 -11.86 -23.24 -6.65
CA SER A 166 -11.50 -24.55 -6.07
C SER A 166 -11.03 -25.56 -7.11
N ASP A 167 -11.06 -25.21 -8.40
CA ASP A 167 -10.57 -26.06 -9.47
C ASP A 167 -9.05 -25.92 -9.65
N ASN A 168 -8.44 -26.93 -10.28
CA ASN A 168 -7.01 -26.94 -10.59
C ASN A 168 -6.66 -26.17 -11.87
N ALA A 169 -7.63 -25.52 -12.51
CA ALA A 169 -7.48 -24.79 -13.76
C ALA A 169 -8.25 -23.46 -13.73
N GLU A 170 -7.94 -22.57 -14.67
CA GLU A 170 -8.69 -21.33 -14.86
C GLU A 170 -10.15 -21.61 -15.26
N ILE A 171 -11.09 -20.85 -14.69
CA ILE A 171 -12.51 -20.99 -15.00
C ILE A 171 -12.82 -20.37 -16.37
N ALA A 172 -13.12 -21.20 -17.37
CA ALA A 172 -13.47 -20.75 -18.72
C ALA A 172 -14.97 -20.44 -18.93
N THR A 173 -15.83 -20.86 -17.99
CA THR A 173 -17.28 -20.71 -18.10
C THR A 173 -17.73 -19.26 -17.96
N ALA A 174 -18.85 -18.92 -18.60
CA ALA A 174 -19.43 -17.58 -18.52
C ALA A 174 -19.92 -17.25 -17.11
N GLY A 175 -19.90 -15.95 -16.78
CA GLY A 175 -20.36 -15.41 -15.50
C GLY A 175 -19.24 -14.71 -14.73
N ASP A 176 -19.56 -14.36 -13.47
CA ASP A 176 -18.74 -13.51 -12.59
C ASP A 176 -17.34 -14.09 -12.27
N THR A 177 -17.15 -15.40 -12.43
CA THR A 177 -15.86 -16.10 -12.19
C THR A 177 -15.06 -16.38 -13.44
N LYS A 178 -15.51 -15.95 -14.63
CA LYS A 178 -14.77 -16.21 -15.88
C LYS A 178 -13.34 -15.66 -15.79
N GLY A 179 -12.36 -16.43 -16.24
CA GLY A 179 -10.94 -16.07 -16.22
C GLY A 179 -10.29 -16.10 -14.83
N LEU A 180 -10.99 -16.55 -13.78
CA LEU A 180 -10.40 -16.67 -12.45
C LEU A 180 -9.42 -17.86 -12.43
N ALA A 181 -8.14 -17.57 -12.21
CA ALA A 181 -7.08 -18.57 -12.17
C ALA A 181 -7.22 -19.53 -10.96
N ALA A 182 -6.66 -20.74 -11.09
CA ALA A 182 -6.60 -21.71 -9.98
C ALA A 182 -5.85 -21.12 -8.77
N GLY A 183 -6.28 -21.47 -7.56
CA GLY A 183 -5.66 -20.99 -6.32
C GLY A 183 -5.84 -19.48 -6.05
N HIS A 184 -6.80 -18.84 -6.72
CA HIS A 184 -7.18 -17.45 -6.49
C HIS A 184 -8.64 -17.33 -6.04
N THR A 185 -8.90 -16.29 -5.25
CA THR A 185 -10.23 -15.88 -4.82
C THR A 185 -10.56 -14.55 -5.45
N ARG A 186 -11.64 -14.50 -6.23
CA ARG A 186 -12.14 -13.25 -6.81
C ARG A 186 -12.97 -12.50 -5.79
N ILE A 187 -12.58 -11.28 -5.47
CA ILE A 187 -13.39 -10.31 -4.74
C ILE A 187 -13.98 -9.35 -5.78
N LEU A 188 -15.27 -9.52 -6.06
CA LEU A 188 -15.99 -8.80 -7.11
C LEU A 188 -16.77 -7.63 -6.53
N VAL A 189 -16.44 -6.41 -6.94
CA VAL A 189 -17.24 -5.20 -6.74
C VAL A 189 -18.19 -5.08 -7.93
N LYS A 190 -19.44 -5.48 -7.72
CA LYS A 190 -20.48 -5.48 -8.77
C LYS A 190 -21.39 -4.28 -8.59
N PHE A 191 -21.45 -3.40 -9.60
CA PHE A 191 -22.31 -2.23 -9.55
C PHE A 191 -23.77 -2.62 -9.75
N THR A 192 -24.65 -2.09 -8.90
CA THR A 192 -26.10 -2.25 -9.04
C THR A 192 -26.63 -1.30 -10.11
N GLU A 193 -27.91 -1.40 -10.44
CA GLU A 193 -28.58 -0.43 -11.31
C GLU A 193 -28.42 1.03 -10.79
N ALA A 194 -28.52 1.24 -9.48
CA ALA A 194 -28.35 2.56 -8.87
C ALA A 194 -26.90 3.08 -9.00
N GLY A 195 -25.91 2.21 -8.79
CA GLY A 195 -24.50 2.57 -8.99
C GLY A 195 -24.18 2.90 -10.44
N LEU A 196 -24.68 2.09 -11.39
CA LEU A 196 -24.52 2.33 -12.81
C LEU A 196 -25.18 3.65 -13.25
N LYS A 197 -26.34 4.01 -12.69
CA LYS A 197 -26.96 5.34 -12.91
C LYS A 197 -26.05 6.48 -12.46
N LYS A 198 -25.43 6.37 -11.28
CA LYS A 198 -24.48 7.38 -10.78
C LYS A 198 -23.24 7.49 -11.65
N ILE A 199 -22.67 6.36 -12.06
CA ILE A 199 -21.51 6.31 -12.97
C ILE A 199 -21.86 6.98 -14.30
N ALA A 200 -22.98 6.59 -14.93
CA ALA A 200 -23.45 7.17 -16.19
C ALA A 200 -23.66 8.68 -16.07
N SER A 201 -24.30 9.13 -14.99
CA SER A 201 -24.54 10.55 -14.71
C SER A 201 -23.23 11.35 -14.64
N LYS A 202 -22.21 10.84 -13.95
CA LYS A 202 -20.89 11.48 -13.89
C LYS A 202 -20.18 11.48 -15.24
N LEU A 203 -20.23 10.39 -15.99
CA LEU A 203 -19.66 10.30 -17.33
C LEU A 203 -20.32 11.28 -18.32
N ASN A 204 -21.63 11.50 -18.22
CA ASN A 204 -22.36 12.44 -19.09
C ASN A 204 -21.99 13.91 -18.85
N ASN A 205 -21.40 14.22 -17.70
CA ASN A 205 -20.99 15.56 -17.30
C ASN A 205 -19.48 15.80 -17.48
N VAL A 206 -18.75 14.86 -18.08
CA VAL A 206 -17.34 15.07 -18.42
C VAL A 206 -17.24 16.11 -19.53
N ALA A 207 -16.54 17.21 -19.26
CA ALA A 207 -16.30 18.24 -20.25
C ALA A 207 -15.41 17.70 -21.39
N ALA A 208 -15.63 18.19 -22.61
CA ALA A 208 -14.84 17.78 -23.78
C ALA A 208 -13.35 18.03 -23.53
N GLY A 209 -12.52 17.00 -23.73
CA GLY A 209 -11.07 17.06 -23.53
C GLY A 209 -10.59 16.83 -22.10
N SER A 210 -11.48 16.69 -21.12
CA SER A 210 -11.12 16.33 -19.74
C SER A 210 -10.93 14.82 -19.57
N GLU A 211 -10.10 14.44 -18.60
CA GLU A 211 -9.98 13.04 -18.21
C GLU A 211 -11.28 12.54 -17.56
N ALA A 212 -11.77 11.39 -18.03
CA ALA A 212 -12.97 10.77 -17.47
C ALA A 212 -12.70 10.23 -16.05
N PRO A 213 -13.68 10.32 -15.14
CA PRO A 213 -13.57 9.72 -13.82
C PRO A 213 -13.37 8.20 -13.89
N GLN A 214 -12.69 7.67 -12.87
CA GLN A 214 -12.36 6.25 -12.75
C GLN A 214 -12.99 5.68 -11.48
N VAL A 215 -13.24 4.38 -11.48
CA VAL A 215 -13.51 3.64 -10.24
C VAL A 215 -12.21 3.54 -9.46
N GLU A 216 -12.28 3.78 -8.16
CA GLU A 216 -11.20 3.50 -7.21
C GLU A 216 -11.74 2.53 -6.16
N VAL A 217 -11.03 1.41 -5.93
CA VAL A 217 -11.35 0.42 -4.89
C VAL A 217 -10.16 0.33 -3.94
N GLU A 218 -10.40 0.65 -2.67
CA GLU A 218 -9.41 0.47 -1.60
C GLU A 218 -9.63 -0.88 -0.92
N LEU A 219 -8.55 -1.64 -0.75
CA LEU A 219 -8.57 -2.99 -0.19
C LEU A 219 -7.56 -3.10 0.96
N ALA A 220 -7.92 -3.87 1.99
CA ALA A 220 -7.04 -4.19 3.11
C ALA A 220 -7.08 -5.70 3.41
N PHE A 221 -5.92 -6.35 3.40
CA PHE A 221 -5.81 -7.80 3.59
C PHE A 221 -4.98 -8.15 4.82
N ASP A 222 -5.47 -9.11 5.61
CA ASP A 222 -4.65 -9.83 6.59
C ASP A 222 -3.90 -10.96 5.90
N ILE A 223 -2.59 -11.04 6.13
CA ILE A 223 -1.77 -12.14 5.60
C ILE A 223 -2.11 -13.44 6.36
N SER A 224 -2.23 -14.54 5.61
CA SER A 224 -2.58 -15.85 6.14
C SER A 224 -1.55 -16.39 7.12
N LYS A 225 -2.02 -17.19 8.10
CA LYS A 225 -1.11 -17.94 8.98
C LYS A 225 -0.20 -18.86 8.18
N ALA A 226 -0.74 -19.51 7.15
CA ALA A 226 0.05 -20.38 6.26
C ALA A 226 1.21 -19.62 5.59
N PHE A 227 0.96 -18.42 5.07
CA PHE A 227 2.01 -17.60 4.47
C PHE A 227 2.99 -17.06 5.51
N LYS A 228 2.52 -16.63 6.68
CA LYS A 228 3.36 -16.18 7.81
C LYS A 228 4.37 -17.25 8.20
N ASP A 229 3.90 -18.49 8.37
CA ASP A 229 4.69 -19.60 8.89
C ASP A 229 5.53 -20.31 7.84
N SER A 230 5.19 -20.16 6.55
CA SER A 230 5.96 -20.75 5.45
C SER A 230 7.41 -20.25 5.46
N THR A 231 8.39 -21.14 5.33
CA THR A 231 9.81 -20.76 5.24
C THR A 231 10.27 -20.50 3.81
N THR A 232 9.45 -20.87 2.83
CA THR A 232 9.75 -20.76 1.39
C THR A 232 8.96 -19.64 0.72
N ASP A 233 7.74 -19.36 1.16
CA ASP A 233 6.90 -18.33 0.55
C ASP A 233 7.35 -16.94 1.00
N LYS A 234 7.88 -16.18 0.05
CA LYS A 234 8.44 -14.83 0.26
C LYS A 234 7.88 -13.80 -0.71
N THR A 235 6.82 -14.13 -1.44
CA THR A 235 6.28 -13.24 -2.46
C THR A 235 4.77 -13.37 -2.53
N ILE A 236 4.08 -12.23 -2.54
CA ILE A 236 2.65 -12.14 -2.81
C ILE A 236 2.49 -11.30 -4.06
N THR A 237 1.96 -11.91 -5.14
CA THR A 237 1.58 -11.17 -6.35
C THR A 237 0.07 -11.15 -6.42
N ASN A 238 -0.52 -9.96 -6.34
CA ASN A 238 -1.96 -9.81 -6.27
C ASN A 238 -2.51 -9.18 -7.55
N LYS A 239 -3.50 -9.78 -8.20
CA LYS A 239 -3.98 -9.35 -9.54
C LYS A 239 -5.30 -8.58 -9.47
N SER A 240 -5.57 -7.72 -10.43
CA SER A 240 -6.90 -7.16 -10.64
C SER A 240 -7.37 -7.33 -12.07
N GLY A 241 -8.67 -7.21 -12.24
CA GLY A 241 -9.33 -7.14 -13.54
C GLY A 241 -10.67 -6.43 -13.44
N PHE A 242 -11.35 -6.33 -14.57
CA PHE A 242 -12.70 -5.79 -14.61
C PHE A 242 -13.53 -6.46 -15.71
N PHE A 243 -14.84 -6.42 -15.55
CA PHE A 243 -15.79 -6.74 -16.60
C PHE A 243 -16.13 -5.45 -17.35
N PRO A 244 -15.88 -5.35 -18.66
CA PRO A 244 -16.24 -4.16 -19.42
C PRO A 244 -17.75 -3.97 -19.50
N ALA A 245 -18.18 -2.71 -19.44
CA ALA A 245 -19.55 -2.30 -19.70
C ALA A 245 -19.98 -2.63 -21.13
N HIS A 246 -21.24 -3.01 -21.30
CA HIS A 246 -21.85 -3.18 -22.61
C HIS A 246 -23.33 -2.76 -22.60
N ASP A 247 -23.92 -2.64 -23.79
CA ASP A 247 -25.32 -2.26 -23.93
C ASP A 247 -26.26 -3.41 -23.61
N GLU A 248 -27.37 -3.11 -22.94
CA GLU A 248 -28.43 -4.07 -22.63
C GLU A 248 -28.91 -4.79 -23.90
N GLY A 249 -29.05 -6.12 -23.81
CA GLY A 249 -29.43 -6.96 -24.96
C GLY A 249 -28.29 -7.30 -25.92
N THR A 250 -27.05 -6.86 -25.65
CA THR A 250 -25.85 -7.29 -26.39
C THR A 250 -25.09 -8.40 -25.65
N THR A 251 -24.21 -9.10 -26.36
CA THR A 251 -23.36 -10.13 -25.77
C THR A 251 -22.33 -9.51 -24.83
N ALA A 252 -22.29 -9.99 -23.58
CA ALA A 252 -21.31 -9.52 -22.60
C ALA A 252 -19.87 -9.83 -23.06
N PRO A 253 -18.95 -8.85 -22.98
CA PRO A 253 -17.54 -9.07 -23.28
C PRO A 253 -16.89 -9.98 -22.24
N ASN A 254 -15.74 -10.56 -22.60
CA ASN A 254 -14.90 -11.26 -21.63
C ASN A 254 -14.32 -10.27 -20.61
N PRO A 255 -14.05 -10.71 -19.36
CA PRO A 255 -13.33 -9.90 -18.41
C PRO A 255 -11.91 -9.59 -18.92
N ILE A 256 -11.41 -8.42 -18.56
CA ILE A 256 -10.06 -7.98 -18.85
C ILE A 256 -9.22 -8.18 -17.58
N ILE A 257 -8.25 -9.10 -17.65
CA ILE A 257 -7.30 -9.41 -16.58
C ILE A 257 -5.89 -9.18 -17.12
N PRO A 258 -5.36 -7.96 -17.04
CA PRO A 258 -4.07 -7.67 -17.65
C PRO A 258 -2.95 -8.40 -16.90
N ASN A 259 -1.99 -8.94 -17.64
CA ASN A 259 -0.80 -9.58 -17.09
C ASN A 259 0.43 -8.65 -17.18
N VAL A 260 0.25 -7.36 -16.87
CA VAL A 260 1.29 -6.33 -16.90
C VAL A 260 1.55 -5.81 -15.48
N ASP A 261 2.75 -5.34 -15.18
CA ASP A 261 3.14 -4.99 -13.80
C ASP A 261 2.21 -3.96 -13.15
N GLY A 262 1.59 -3.08 -13.95
CA GLY A 262 0.62 -2.09 -13.49
C GLY A 262 -0.71 -2.66 -12.95
N SER A 263 -1.02 -3.95 -13.14
CA SER A 263 -2.25 -4.60 -12.67
C SER A 263 -2.01 -5.82 -11.75
N LYS A 264 -0.74 -6.16 -11.49
CA LYS A 264 -0.34 -7.30 -10.67
C LYS A 264 0.85 -6.98 -9.74
N PRO A 265 0.71 -6.01 -8.83
CA PRO A 265 1.77 -5.65 -7.90
C PRO A 265 2.25 -6.85 -7.09
N THR A 266 3.55 -6.83 -6.81
CA THR A 266 4.25 -7.87 -6.05
C THR A 266 4.84 -7.27 -4.78
N VAL A 267 4.51 -7.86 -3.64
CA VAL A 267 5.17 -7.61 -2.36
C VAL A 267 6.16 -8.75 -2.12
N LYS A 268 7.40 -8.39 -1.80
CA LYS A 268 8.47 -9.34 -1.48
C LYS A 268 8.83 -9.27 0.00
N PHE A 269 9.27 -10.39 0.53
CA PHE A 269 9.64 -10.53 1.92
C PHE A 269 11.05 -11.08 2.06
N GLY A 270 11.69 -10.72 3.17
CA GLY A 270 12.91 -11.33 3.67
C GLY A 270 12.81 -11.56 5.17
N TYR A 271 13.93 -11.92 5.79
CA TYR A 271 14.01 -12.24 7.21
C TYR A 271 14.92 -11.25 7.94
N LEU A 272 14.36 -10.64 8.97
CA LEU A 272 15.00 -9.72 9.90
C LEU A 272 15.24 -10.44 11.23
N GLN A 273 16.42 -10.26 11.81
CA GLN A 273 16.74 -10.75 13.15
C GLN A 273 17.47 -9.67 13.95
N VAL A 274 17.50 -9.81 15.27
CA VAL A 274 18.35 -9.02 16.16
C VAL A 274 19.39 -9.89 16.84
N ASP A 275 20.52 -9.30 17.20
CA ASP A 275 21.52 -9.88 18.09
C ASP A 275 21.71 -8.95 19.30
N LYS A 276 21.03 -9.27 20.39
CA LYS A 276 20.97 -8.51 21.63
C LYS A 276 22.02 -9.02 22.62
N TYR A 277 22.89 -8.13 23.06
CA TYR A 277 24.00 -8.49 23.96
C TYR A 277 24.34 -7.39 24.98
N ASN A 278 25.14 -7.74 25.98
CA ASN A 278 25.74 -6.82 26.94
C ASN A 278 26.86 -6.02 26.27
N SER A 279 26.82 -4.69 26.32
CA SER A 279 27.84 -3.83 25.71
C SER A 279 29.26 -4.05 26.24
N GLU A 280 29.41 -4.60 27.45
CA GLU A 280 30.70 -4.93 28.05
C GLU A 280 31.25 -6.28 27.56
N ASP A 281 30.40 -7.16 27.03
CA ASP A 281 30.76 -8.51 26.57
C ASP A 281 29.73 -9.04 25.57
N GLU A 282 30.07 -9.05 24.28
CA GLU A 282 29.19 -9.47 23.19
C GLU A 282 28.82 -10.96 23.22
N SER A 283 29.58 -11.79 23.94
CA SER A 283 29.25 -13.20 24.14
C SER A 283 28.08 -13.39 25.11
N LYS A 284 27.81 -12.41 25.98
CA LYS A 284 26.67 -12.41 26.91
C LYS A 284 25.42 -11.89 26.21
N LYS A 285 24.65 -12.83 25.67
CA LYS A 285 23.37 -12.55 25.01
C LYS A 285 22.27 -12.23 26.02
N LEU A 286 21.35 -11.34 25.66
CA LEU A 286 20.31 -10.84 26.57
C LEU A 286 18.90 -11.16 26.06
N SER A 287 18.10 -11.82 26.90
CA SER A 287 16.68 -12.07 26.69
C SER A 287 15.80 -10.95 27.31
N GLY A 288 14.55 -10.85 26.88
CA GLY A 288 13.56 -9.94 27.48
C GLY A 288 13.54 -8.50 26.92
N ALA A 289 14.35 -8.17 25.91
CA ALA A 289 14.24 -6.90 25.19
C ALA A 289 13.04 -6.92 24.25
N GLU A 290 12.18 -5.91 24.30
CA GLU A 290 11.03 -5.74 23.40
C GLU A 290 11.34 -4.69 22.33
N PHE A 291 10.90 -4.94 21.11
CA PHE A 291 11.21 -4.09 19.95
C PHE A 291 9.95 -3.67 19.19
N LYS A 292 10.05 -2.53 18.51
CA LYS A 292 9.07 -2.06 17.53
C LYS A 292 9.75 -1.71 16.21
N ILE A 293 9.04 -1.93 15.11
CA ILE A 293 9.50 -1.59 13.76
C ILE A 293 8.63 -0.47 13.18
N PHE A 294 9.26 0.54 12.61
CA PHE A 294 8.63 1.67 11.94
C PHE A 294 9.03 1.71 10.47
N THR A 295 8.16 2.22 9.62
CA THR A 295 8.42 2.50 8.20
C THR A 295 8.80 3.97 7.94
N ASP A 296 8.77 4.80 8.98
CA ASP A 296 9.10 6.23 8.94
C ASP A 296 10.10 6.57 10.05
N LYS A 297 11.19 7.23 9.67
CA LYS A 297 12.27 7.59 10.59
C LYS A 297 11.83 8.59 11.65
N GLY A 298 11.07 9.61 11.25
CA GLY A 298 10.60 10.65 12.16
C GLY A 298 9.70 10.09 13.26
N LYS A 299 8.82 9.15 12.92
CA LYS A 299 7.99 8.42 13.90
C LYS A 299 8.83 7.57 14.86
N ALA A 300 9.87 6.89 14.36
CA ALA A 300 10.80 6.14 15.21
C ALA A 300 11.60 7.04 16.17
N ASP A 301 12.08 8.19 15.69
CA ASP A 301 12.78 9.19 16.49
C ASP A 301 11.87 9.78 17.58
N LEU A 302 10.61 10.09 17.25
CA LEU A 302 9.61 10.56 18.21
C LEU A 302 9.30 9.51 19.29
N CYS A 303 9.17 8.24 18.92
CA CYS A 303 9.00 7.15 19.89
C CYS A 303 10.19 7.11 20.86
N THR A 304 11.41 7.08 20.34
CA THR A 304 12.63 7.05 21.15
C THR A 304 12.75 8.26 22.08
N LYS A 305 12.37 9.46 21.60
CA LYS A 305 12.32 10.67 22.43
C LYS A 305 11.31 10.53 23.57
N SER A 306 10.09 10.07 23.28
CA SER A 306 9.05 9.91 24.29
C SER A 306 9.42 8.90 25.39
N LEU A 307 10.16 7.84 25.03
CA LEU A 307 10.66 6.85 25.99
C LEU A 307 11.71 7.44 26.94
N LYS A 308 12.58 8.35 26.47
CA LYS A 308 13.52 9.10 27.33
C LYS A 308 12.81 10.01 28.32
N GLU A 309 11.63 10.49 27.95
CA GLU A 309 10.75 11.31 28.78
C GLU A 309 9.84 10.46 29.68
N ASN A 310 10.09 9.14 29.80
CA ASN A 310 9.33 8.16 30.58
C ASN A 310 7.86 8.02 30.18
N THR A 311 7.52 8.29 28.91
CA THR A 311 6.19 8.00 28.38
C THR A 311 6.02 6.50 28.15
N ALA A 312 4.96 5.91 28.69
CA ALA A 312 4.67 4.50 28.46
C ALA A 312 4.37 4.20 26.98
N VAL A 313 4.81 3.03 26.50
CA VAL A 313 4.65 2.59 25.10
C VAL A 313 3.18 2.51 24.68
N ASP A 314 2.31 2.13 25.61
CA ASP A 314 0.87 1.90 25.44
C ASP A 314 0.00 3.12 25.80
N ALA A 315 0.61 4.18 26.35
CA ALA A 315 -0.09 5.42 26.68
C ALA A 315 -0.90 5.92 25.48
N LYS A 316 -2.08 6.50 25.74
CA LYS A 316 -3.06 6.89 24.70
C LYS A 316 -2.41 7.62 23.53
N ASP A 317 -1.58 8.62 23.83
CA ASP A 317 -0.95 9.52 22.86
C ASP A 317 0.54 9.19 22.64
N SER A 318 0.97 7.96 22.96
CA SER A 318 2.37 7.54 22.77
C SER A 318 2.75 7.54 21.28
N PRO A 319 3.84 8.23 20.89
CA PRO A 319 4.35 8.18 19.52
C PRO A 319 4.73 6.76 19.06
N CYS A 320 5.03 5.87 20.01
CA CYS A 320 5.36 4.47 19.74
C CYS A 320 4.17 3.63 19.21
N LYS A 321 2.95 4.18 19.17
CA LYS A 321 1.79 3.54 18.53
C LYS A 321 1.82 3.62 17.01
N ALA A 322 2.65 4.47 16.43
CA ALA A 322 2.79 4.59 14.98
C ALA A 322 3.73 3.52 14.36
N ALA A 323 4.13 2.53 15.15
CA ALA A 323 4.87 1.36 14.70
C ALA A 323 3.96 0.35 13.99
N SER A 324 4.57 -0.58 13.28
CA SER A 324 3.93 -1.83 12.82
C SER A 324 3.34 -2.64 13.98
N ALA A 325 2.49 -3.61 13.63
CA ALA A 325 1.94 -4.61 14.54
C ALA A 325 2.98 -5.65 15.01
N PHE A 326 4.27 -5.30 14.96
CA PHE A 326 5.38 -6.11 15.44
C PHE A 326 5.56 -5.95 16.96
N ASP A 327 5.62 -7.07 17.66
CA ASP A 327 5.67 -7.17 19.12
C ASP A 327 6.59 -8.29 19.62
N GLU A 328 7.65 -8.63 18.87
CA GLU A 328 8.57 -9.70 19.29
C GLU A 328 9.51 -9.25 20.43
N THR A 329 9.90 -10.24 21.23
CA THR A 329 10.86 -10.11 22.32
C THR A 329 12.05 -11.03 22.08
N THR A 330 13.24 -10.63 22.53
CA THR A 330 14.41 -11.53 22.48
C THR A 330 14.28 -12.67 23.49
N VAL A 331 14.62 -13.88 23.08
CA VAL A 331 14.71 -15.08 23.93
C VAL A 331 16.16 -15.36 24.35
N GLU A 332 16.40 -16.49 25.00
CA GLU A 332 17.75 -16.97 25.28
C GLU A 332 18.60 -17.00 24.00
N GLY A 333 19.84 -16.49 24.08
CA GLY A 333 20.69 -16.29 22.89
C GLY A 333 20.53 -14.93 22.21
N GLY A 334 19.68 -14.03 22.74
CA GLY A 334 19.65 -12.62 22.33
C GLY A 334 18.99 -12.35 20.99
N LYS A 335 18.24 -13.31 20.48
CA LYS A 335 17.55 -13.25 19.19
C LYS A 335 16.05 -13.30 19.42
N PHE A 336 15.25 -12.89 18.44
CA PHE A 336 13.85 -13.31 18.38
C PHE A 336 13.77 -14.83 18.28
N SER A 337 12.69 -15.42 18.81
CA SER A 337 12.47 -16.88 18.77
C SER A 337 12.58 -17.44 17.33
N ASN A 338 12.05 -16.69 16.36
CA ASN A 338 12.27 -16.91 14.93
C ASN A 338 12.60 -15.58 14.26
N PRO A 339 13.43 -15.55 13.21
CA PRO A 339 13.59 -14.35 12.39
C PRO A 339 12.26 -13.86 11.85
N TYR A 340 12.04 -12.56 11.94
CA TYR A 340 10.80 -11.92 11.53
C TYR A 340 10.74 -11.80 10.00
N LYS A 341 9.65 -12.28 9.40
CA LYS A 341 9.40 -12.11 7.97
C LYS A 341 8.94 -10.68 7.68
N ALA A 342 9.89 -9.84 7.28
CA ALA A 342 9.74 -8.42 7.05
C ALA A 342 9.58 -8.10 5.55
N GLU A 343 9.05 -6.92 5.24
CA GLU A 343 9.05 -6.39 3.87
C GLU A 343 10.50 -6.26 3.37
N ALA A 344 10.76 -6.78 2.17
CA ALA A 344 12.07 -6.66 1.53
C ALA A 344 12.16 -5.42 0.63
N GLY A 345 13.35 -4.81 0.59
CA GLY A 345 13.67 -3.67 -0.28
C GLY A 345 13.27 -2.30 0.28
N SER A 346 12.34 -2.22 1.23
CA SER A 346 12.04 -1.00 1.98
C SER A 346 12.97 -0.83 3.18
N THR A 347 13.32 0.42 3.49
CA THR A 347 14.04 0.77 4.73
C THR A 347 13.09 0.71 5.93
N LEU A 348 13.50 -0.04 6.96
CA LEU A 348 12.80 -0.19 8.22
C LEU A 348 13.64 0.37 9.38
N TYR A 349 12.96 0.88 10.40
CA TYR A 349 13.57 1.48 11.59
C TYR A 349 13.18 0.70 12.83
N VAL A 350 14.14 0.06 13.49
CA VAL A 350 13.95 -0.81 14.65
C VAL A 350 14.35 -0.06 15.92
N VAL A 351 13.43 -0.04 16.88
CA VAL A 351 13.57 0.65 18.18
C VAL A 351 13.40 -0.37 19.29
N GLU A 352 14.34 -0.41 20.23
CA GLU A 352 14.13 -1.10 21.50
C GLU A 352 13.19 -0.26 22.37
N VAL A 353 12.03 -0.81 22.73
CA VAL A 353 11.01 -0.11 23.51
C VAL A 353 11.00 -0.53 24.98
N LYS A 354 11.67 -1.64 25.30
CA LYS A 354 11.91 -2.12 26.66
C LYS A 354 13.23 -2.86 26.72
N ALA A 355 14.09 -2.47 27.66
CA ALA A 355 15.36 -3.16 27.90
C ALA A 355 15.16 -4.47 28.66
N PRO A 356 16.11 -5.42 28.54
CA PRO A 356 16.25 -6.53 29.47
C PRO A 356 16.36 -6.06 30.92
N GLU A 357 15.95 -6.91 31.87
CA GLU A 357 16.09 -6.64 33.30
C GLU A 357 17.57 -6.38 33.66
N GLY A 358 17.82 -5.31 34.41
CA GLY A 358 19.18 -4.92 34.81
C GLY A 358 19.98 -4.18 33.74
N PHE A 359 19.36 -3.71 32.65
CA PHE A 359 20.02 -2.97 31.57
C PHE A 359 19.32 -1.64 31.26
N ALA A 360 20.09 -0.66 30.81
CA ALA A 360 19.56 0.62 30.36
C ALA A 360 18.92 0.48 28.96
N LEU A 361 17.82 1.20 28.73
CA LEU A 361 17.14 1.28 27.43
C LEU A 361 18.03 1.93 26.38
N SER A 362 18.16 1.29 25.21
CA SER A 362 18.91 1.85 24.09
C SER A 362 18.19 3.09 23.52
N PRO A 363 18.86 4.26 23.46
CA PRO A 363 18.27 5.49 22.92
C PRO A 363 18.41 5.60 21.39
N VAL A 364 18.71 4.49 20.70
CA VAL A 364 19.16 4.48 19.31
C VAL A 364 18.13 3.80 18.42
N VAL A 365 17.71 4.51 17.37
CA VAL A 365 16.99 3.93 16.23
C VAL A 365 18.00 3.24 15.32
N LYS A 366 17.78 1.96 14.98
CA LYS A 366 18.60 1.24 14.00
C LYS A 366 17.86 1.09 12.68
N GLU A 367 18.55 1.39 11.60
CA GLU A 367 18.03 1.27 10.23
C GLU A 367 18.45 -0.07 9.61
N ILE A 368 17.55 -0.68 8.83
CA ILE A 368 17.84 -1.87 8.02
C ILE A 368 17.01 -1.87 6.74
N THR A 369 17.62 -2.32 5.64
CA THR A 369 16.88 -2.71 4.42
C THR A 369 17.00 -4.22 4.26
N VAL A 370 15.89 -4.93 4.46
CA VAL A 370 15.88 -6.40 4.42
C VAL A 370 15.95 -6.88 2.98
N LYS A 371 16.83 -7.83 2.67
CA LYS A 371 16.96 -8.38 1.30
C LYS A 371 15.99 -9.53 1.06
N ASP A 372 15.44 -9.61 -0.14
CA ASP A 372 14.56 -10.73 -0.56
C ASP A 372 15.31 -12.07 -0.70
N THR A 373 16.65 -12.02 -0.74
CA THR A 373 17.52 -13.21 -0.77
C THR A 373 17.75 -13.87 0.57
N THR A 374 17.37 -13.22 1.69
CA THR A 374 17.53 -13.80 3.04
C THR A 374 16.64 -15.04 3.22
N THR A 375 17.04 -15.92 4.14
CA THR A 375 16.29 -17.11 4.54
C THR A 375 16.10 -17.10 6.05
N ASN A 376 15.25 -18.00 6.57
CA ASN A 376 15.13 -18.17 8.01
C ASN A 376 16.49 -18.51 8.66
N ASP A 377 17.29 -19.38 8.03
CA ASP A 377 18.61 -19.74 8.55
C ASP A 377 19.69 -18.66 8.36
N ASN A 378 19.46 -17.72 7.43
CA ASN A 378 20.39 -16.63 7.13
C ASN A 378 19.65 -15.28 6.98
N PRO A 379 19.18 -14.70 8.11
CA PRO A 379 18.48 -13.43 8.13
C PRO A 379 19.44 -12.23 8.15
N ASP A 380 18.98 -11.07 7.68
CA ASP A 380 19.68 -9.81 7.94
C ASP A 380 19.56 -9.48 9.44
N THR A 381 20.70 -9.32 10.12
CA THR A 381 20.74 -9.24 11.60
C THR A 381 21.24 -7.89 12.08
N LEU A 382 20.45 -7.24 12.95
CA LEU A 382 20.85 -6.01 13.64
C LEU A 382 21.46 -6.31 15.02
N LYS A 383 22.70 -5.88 15.23
CA LYS A 383 23.35 -5.92 16.55
C LYS A 383 22.75 -4.87 17.49
N PHE A 384 22.37 -5.22 18.72
CA PHE A 384 21.81 -4.30 19.73
C PHE A 384 22.50 -4.47 21.10
N PRO A 385 23.53 -3.65 21.40
CA PRO A 385 24.15 -3.63 22.72
C PRO A 385 23.26 -2.87 23.74
N ASN A 386 23.12 -3.39 24.96
CA ASN A 386 22.66 -2.58 26.11
C ASN A 386 23.72 -2.51 27.19
N ILE A 387 23.70 -1.39 27.90
CA ILE A 387 24.63 -1.10 28.97
C ILE A 387 24.04 -1.62 30.28
N PRO A 388 24.74 -2.47 31.05
CA PRO A 388 24.24 -2.96 32.31
C PRO A 388 24.03 -1.81 33.29
N LEU A 389 22.88 -1.82 33.97
CA LEU A 389 22.65 -1.00 35.14
C LEU A 389 23.44 -1.64 36.28
N HIS A 390 24.62 -1.10 36.53
CA HIS A 390 25.34 -1.46 37.73
C HIS A 390 24.58 -0.91 38.95
N GLY A 391 24.12 -1.83 39.78
CA GLY A 391 23.36 -1.56 40.99
C GLY A 391 23.22 -2.85 41.76
N GLU A 392 24.23 -3.22 42.56
CA GLU A 392 24.09 -4.36 43.45
C GLU A 392 23.02 -4.08 44.51
N LYS A 393 22.27 -5.14 44.88
CA LYS A 393 21.90 -5.36 46.27
C LYS A 393 23.18 -5.31 47.10
N GLY A 394 23.56 -4.13 47.60
CA GLY A 394 24.86 -3.91 48.22
C GLY A 394 25.65 -2.70 47.70
N GLY A 395 25.02 -1.70 47.10
CA GLY A 395 25.44 -0.30 47.29
C GLY A 395 26.75 0.22 46.68
N ASN A 396 27.56 -0.54 45.93
CA ASN A 396 28.88 -0.05 45.49
C ASN A 396 29.27 -0.28 44.02
N LYS A 397 28.35 -0.12 43.06
CA LYS A 397 28.74 0.17 41.67
C LYS A 397 27.81 1.18 41.01
N PHE A 398 28.02 2.45 41.31
CA PHE A 398 27.51 3.54 40.48
C PHE A 398 28.34 3.59 39.17
N TRP A 399 27.65 3.77 38.04
CA TRP A 399 28.19 3.81 36.67
C TRP A 399 29.06 5.07 36.35
N PHE A 400 29.54 5.75 37.38
CA PHE A 400 30.51 6.84 37.28
C PHE A 400 31.57 6.62 38.36
N ASN A 401 32.82 6.39 37.97
CA ASN A 401 33.95 6.62 38.85
C ASN A 401 34.24 8.14 38.80
N LEU A 402 33.41 8.93 39.48
CA LEU A 402 33.80 10.31 39.81
C LEU A 402 35.05 10.20 40.71
N PRO A 403 36.13 10.98 40.48
CA PRO A 403 37.06 11.26 41.58
C PRO A 403 36.20 11.73 42.75
N ALA A 404 36.41 11.20 43.95
CA ALA A 404 35.55 11.44 45.11
C ALA A 404 35.22 12.93 45.32
N THR A 405 34.12 13.40 44.73
CA THR A 405 33.58 14.75 44.91
C THR A 405 32.08 14.63 45.13
N GLY A 406 31.74 13.96 46.22
CA GLY A 406 30.37 13.80 46.72
C GLY A 406 30.28 14.03 48.22
N ALA A 407 31.06 14.99 48.74
CA ALA A 407 30.92 15.64 50.05
C ALA A 407 31.93 16.80 50.16
N ALA A 408 33.16 16.60 49.66
CA ALA A 408 34.20 17.63 49.69
C ALA A 408 34.04 18.70 48.59
N GLY A 409 33.49 18.37 47.41
CA GLY A 409 33.33 19.31 46.30
C GLY A 409 32.29 20.40 46.58
N VAL A 410 31.17 20.05 47.22
CA VAL A 410 30.16 21.02 47.66
C VAL A 410 30.72 21.89 48.79
N ILE A 411 31.54 21.34 49.69
CA ILE A 411 32.22 22.11 50.74
C ILE A 411 33.28 23.06 50.16
N LEU A 412 34.04 22.65 49.14
CA LEU A 412 35.04 23.50 48.48
C LEU A 412 34.40 24.62 47.66
N PHE A 413 33.30 24.36 46.93
CA PHE A 413 32.57 25.42 46.23
C PHE A 413 31.76 26.31 47.19
N ALA A 414 31.27 25.79 48.33
CA ALA A 414 30.63 26.58 49.37
C ALA A 414 31.63 27.43 50.18
N LEU A 415 32.82 26.94 50.50
CA LEU A 415 33.88 27.70 51.17
C LEU A 415 34.54 28.72 50.24
N ALA A 416 34.73 28.39 48.96
CA ALA A 416 35.18 29.35 47.95
C ALA A 416 34.09 30.42 47.68
N GLY A 417 32.82 30.04 47.69
CA GLY A 417 31.69 30.96 47.60
C GLY A 417 31.58 31.90 48.81
N MET A 418 31.75 31.38 50.04
CA MET A 418 31.81 32.21 51.26
C MET A 418 33.07 33.09 51.31
N GLY A 419 34.22 32.62 50.80
CA GLY A 419 35.44 33.40 50.68
C GLY A 419 35.32 34.57 49.69
N LEU A 420 34.65 34.36 48.56
CA LEU A 420 34.36 35.41 47.57
C LEU A 420 33.33 36.44 48.07
N ILE A 421 32.36 36.01 48.89
CA ILE A 421 31.40 36.92 49.55
C ILE A 421 32.08 37.71 50.69
N ALA A 422 32.99 37.12 51.45
CA ALA A 422 33.77 37.84 52.46
C ALA A 422 34.78 38.83 51.83
N ALA A 423 35.41 38.46 50.71
CA ALA A 423 36.31 39.33 49.97
C ALA A 423 35.58 40.51 49.30
N SER A 424 34.37 40.29 48.77
CA SER A 424 33.55 41.37 48.19
C SER A 424 33.02 42.33 49.25
N VAL A 425 32.63 41.85 50.42
CA VAL A 425 32.24 42.70 51.57
C VAL A 425 33.45 43.48 52.13
N PHE A 426 34.64 42.89 52.19
CA PHE A 426 35.86 43.58 52.62
C PHE A 426 36.33 44.66 51.64
N LEU A 427 36.30 44.37 50.32
CA LEU A 427 36.60 45.36 49.28
C LEU A 427 35.57 46.49 49.23
N TYR A 428 34.29 46.19 49.45
CA TYR A 428 33.22 47.20 49.55
C TYR A 428 33.40 48.11 50.77
N MET A 429 33.75 47.57 51.94
CA MET A 429 34.04 48.38 53.13
C MET A 429 35.33 49.19 53.01
N ARG A 430 36.34 48.71 52.26
CA ARG A 430 37.57 49.45 52.00
C ARG A 430 37.33 50.64 51.06
N ASN A 431 36.56 50.47 49.98
CA ASN A 431 36.20 51.58 49.09
C ASN A 431 35.35 52.64 49.82
N ARG A 432 34.49 52.24 50.77
CA ARG A 432 33.73 53.20 51.59
C ARG A 432 34.58 54.00 52.57
N LYS A 433 35.69 53.45 53.07
CA LYS A 433 36.64 54.19 53.92
C LYS A 433 37.53 55.15 53.13
N GLU A 434 37.82 54.83 51.87
CA GLU A 434 38.54 55.75 50.96
C GLU A 434 37.62 56.92 50.53
N GLU A 435 36.31 56.71 50.39
CA GLU A 435 35.32 57.80 50.17
C GLU A 435 35.12 58.70 51.41
N GLU A 436 35.10 58.13 52.63
CA GLU A 436 35.02 58.91 53.88
C GLU A 436 36.30 59.69 54.20
N GLN A 437 37.46 59.29 53.67
CA GLN A 437 38.73 60.03 53.79
C GLN A 437 38.95 61.05 52.66
N GLN A 438 38.31 60.90 51.49
CA GLN A 438 38.31 61.92 50.44
C GLN A 438 37.21 62.99 50.60
N GLN A 439 36.18 62.75 51.42
CA GLN A 439 35.22 63.80 51.83
C GLN A 439 35.63 64.60 53.07
N ASN A 440 36.72 64.23 53.75
CA ASN A 440 37.27 64.95 54.91
C ASN A 440 38.75 65.36 54.71
N ALA A 441 39.17 65.59 53.45
CA ALA A 441 40.45 66.21 53.10
C ALA A 441 40.25 67.64 52.60
#